data_AF-A0A8T6Y1A1-F1
#
_entry.id   AF-A0A8T6Y1A1-F1
#
_cell.length_a   1.000
_cell.length_b   1.000
_cell.length_c   1.000
_cell.angle_alpha   90.00
_cell.angle_beta   90.00
_cell.angle_gamma   90.00
#
_symmetry.space_group_name_H-M   'P 1'
#
loop_
_entity.id
_entity.type
_entity.pdbx_description
1 polymer ?
#
loop_
_entity_poly.entity_id
_entity_poly.type
_entity_poly.pdbx_seq_one_letter_code
_entity_poly.pdbx_strand_id
1 'polypeptide(L)'
;MGRLAAQEIQRENEQDLAEGQREAQRIMEEEELSYREAVEQGLIRKDQNPWFRLGMKQQFGEVAAQDYGLALRAHKQNLLAAGEDDPSIWDQEEATFRTQWVEQNIGSENRDAAFDQTFADAANNIAYGLGVEFGRGAGANAEQAVIDRSFQQVMGALRAFGEPDADLSLIREDITSIQDMLINQMGMSGAVVNRQAVAAIAAYAIETQDYQALELLDPETGLRGGTGPLGNTSYAVEAVDQARREITRRREADWVREDNARKRDVQERRINAVNTLVEQYQSRGAISQDTANTLALQFEALSPETASYIRRLPATVAAEGLYSNPALTDQMADGILTGTTGLEDIVAAVGNQRISSDEGFSLLGRLSQLEGYRAATASDGKK
;
A
#
# COMPACT_ATOMS: atom_id res chain seq x y z
N MET A 1 -45.73 31.85 12.88
CA MET A 1 -47.15 31.73 12.46
C MET A 1 -47.71 30.31 12.51
N GLY A 2 -46.90 29.24 12.59
CA GLY A 2 -47.42 27.86 12.65
C GLY A 2 -48.21 27.46 13.91
N ARG A 3 -47.88 27.99 15.10
CA ARG A 3 -48.58 27.62 16.36
C ARG A 3 -50.05 28.05 16.44
N LEU A 4 -50.43 29.14 15.76
CA LEU A 4 -51.82 29.61 15.73
C LEU A 4 -52.66 28.76 14.76
N ALA A 5 -52.12 28.47 13.58
CA ALA A 5 -52.76 27.58 12.60
C ALA A 5 -52.93 26.15 13.15
N ALA A 6 -51.94 25.64 13.89
CA ALA A 6 -52.06 24.33 14.55
C ALA A 6 -53.15 24.31 15.63
N GLN A 7 -53.32 25.38 16.41
CA GLN A 7 -54.38 25.48 17.43
C GLN A 7 -55.78 25.62 16.83
N GLU A 8 -55.92 26.31 15.70
CA GLU A 8 -57.20 26.42 14.98
C GLU A 8 -57.65 25.08 14.41
N ILE A 9 -56.73 24.34 13.77
CA ILE A 9 -57.01 23.01 13.23
C ILE A 9 -57.29 21.99 14.34
N GLN A 10 -56.62 22.10 15.50
CA GLN A 10 -56.87 21.22 16.64
C GLN A 10 -58.28 21.45 17.24
N ARG A 11 -58.73 22.70 17.30
CA ARG A 11 -60.10 23.05 17.70
C ARG A 11 -61.14 22.59 16.68
N GLU A 12 -60.89 22.77 15.39
CA GLU A 12 -61.77 22.24 14.34
C GLU A 12 -61.90 20.71 14.45
N ASN A 13 -60.78 19.99 14.60
CA ASN A 13 -60.80 18.54 14.76
C ASN A 13 -61.52 18.07 16.03
N GLU A 14 -61.41 18.80 17.15
CA GLU A 14 -62.13 18.51 18.39
C GLU A 14 -63.63 18.83 18.27
N GLN A 15 -63.98 19.92 17.57
CA GLN A 15 -65.36 20.27 17.27
C GLN A 15 -66.02 19.26 16.34
N ASP A 16 -65.37 18.86 15.25
CA ASP A 16 -65.87 17.85 14.32
C ASP A 16 -66.04 16.48 14.99
N LEU A 17 -65.17 16.17 15.96
CA LEU A 17 -65.25 14.94 16.75
C LEU A 17 -66.44 14.99 17.72
N ALA A 18 -66.64 16.13 18.39
CA ALA A 18 -67.78 16.33 19.28
C ALA A 18 -69.11 16.37 18.50
N GLU A 19 -69.15 16.99 17.32
CA GLU A 19 -70.31 16.99 16.44
C GLU A 19 -70.59 15.59 15.88
N GLY A 20 -69.56 14.87 15.42
CA GLY A 20 -69.71 13.49 14.97
C GLY A 20 -70.23 12.55 16.06
N GLN A 21 -69.79 12.74 17.32
CA GLN A 21 -70.29 11.97 18.47
C GLN A 21 -71.74 12.33 18.82
N ARG A 22 -72.12 13.61 18.76
CA ARG A 22 -73.50 14.04 19.01
C ARG A 22 -74.45 13.60 17.90
N GLU A 23 -74.03 13.68 16.65
CA GLU A 23 -74.82 13.23 15.50
C GLU A 23 -75.00 11.70 15.55
N ALA A 24 -73.94 10.95 15.90
CA ALA A 24 -74.02 9.52 16.13
C ALA A 24 -74.96 9.17 17.30
N GLN A 25 -74.89 9.91 18.42
CA GLN A 25 -75.83 9.74 19.54
C GLN A 25 -77.27 10.05 19.14
N ARG A 26 -77.49 11.13 18.39
CA ARG A 26 -78.83 11.50 17.90
C ARG A 26 -79.43 10.40 17.03
N ILE A 27 -78.65 9.86 16.08
CA ILE A 27 -79.11 8.79 15.18
C ILE A 27 -79.41 7.49 15.95
N MET A 28 -78.60 7.14 16.95
CA MET A 28 -78.87 5.99 17.82
C MET A 28 -80.13 6.16 18.67
N GLU A 29 -80.39 7.38 19.17
CA GLU A 29 -81.58 7.70 19.97
C GLU A 29 -82.85 7.82 19.12
N GLU A 30 -82.75 8.34 17.89
CA GLU A 30 -83.89 8.55 16.98
C GLU A 30 -84.32 7.27 16.23
N GLU A 31 -83.38 6.39 15.87
CA GLU A 31 -83.67 5.19 15.07
C GLU A 31 -83.59 3.86 15.85
N GLU A 32 -83.31 3.90 17.16
CA GLU A 32 -83.08 2.73 18.03
C GLU A 32 -82.01 1.74 17.50
N LEU A 33 -81.16 2.19 16.57
CA LEU A 33 -80.11 1.37 15.98
C LEU A 33 -78.92 1.23 16.92
N SER A 34 -78.29 0.06 16.94
CA SER A 34 -77.00 -0.08 17.60
C SER A 34 -75.92 0.72 16.84
N TYR A 35 -74.91 1.21 17.55
CA TYR A 35 -73.77 1.93 16.97
C TYR A 35 -73.14 1.19 15.77
N ARG A 36 -73.10 -0.14 15.84
CA ARG A 36 -72.59 -0.99 14.76
C ARG A 36 -73.48 -0.94 13.51
N GLU A 37 -74.79 -1.01 13.67
CA GLU A 37 -75.75 -0.92 12.57
C GLU A 37 -75.74 0.47 11.92
N ALA A 38 -75.60 1.54 12.71
CA ALA A 38 -75.48 2.91 12.19
C ALA A 38 -74.20 3.12 11.36
N VAL A 39 -73.09 2.47 11.73
CA VAL A 39 -71.85 2.45 10.92
C VAL A 39 -72.02 1.59 9.66
N GLU A 40 -72.63 0.41 9.76
CA GLU A 40 -72.86 -0.50 8.62
C GLU A 40 -73.82 0.11 7.58
N GLN A 41 -74.81 0.89 8.02
CA GLN A 41 -75.73 1.64 7.16
C GLN A 41 -75.13 2.94 6.60
N GLY A 42 -73.89 3.30 6.98
CA GLY A 42 -73.20 4.49 6.48
C GLY A 42 -73.70 5.81 7.04
N LEU A 43 -74.52 5.79 8.10
CA LEU A 43 -75.04 6.97 8.78
C LEU A 43 -73.95 7.68 9.60
N ILE A 44 -72.98 6.93 10.11
CA ILE A 44 -71.76 7.45 10.72
C ILE A 44 -70.63 7.35 9.69
N ARG A 45 -70.10 8.48 9.24
CA ARG A 45 -68.96 8.49 8.30
C ARG A 45 -67.72 7.89 8.96
N LYS A 46 -66.83 7.29 8.16
CA LYS A 46 -65.62 6.62 8.66
C LYS A 46 -64.70 7.55 9.46
N ASP A 47 -64.57 8.80 9.04
CA ASP A 47 -63.80 9.84 9.72
C ASP A 47 -64.43 10.32 11.04
N GLN A 48 -65.70 10.02 11.28
CA GLN A 48 -66.40 10.29 12.54
C GLN A 48 -66.41 9.08 13.49
N ASN A 49 -66.04 7.88 12.99
CA ASN A 49 -65.99 6.67 13.80
C ASN A 49 -64.69 6.64 14.66
N PRO A 50 -64.74 6.82 15.99
CA PRO A 50 -63.59 6.75 16.90
C PRO A 50 -62.73 5.50 16.73
N TRP A 51 -63.31 4.33 16.47
CA TRP A 51 -62.54 3.09 16.29
C TRP A 51 -61.76 3.08 14.97
N PHE A 52 -62.36 3.60 13.91
CA PHE A 52 -61.67 3.74 12.62
C PHE A 52 -60.53 4.77 12.71
N ARG A 53 -60.77 5.92 13.37
CA ARG A 53 -59.72 6.93 13.62
C ARG A 53 -58.59 6.37 14.46
N LEU A 54 -58.90 5.61 15.52
CA LEU A 54 -57.90 4.95 16.36
C LEU A 54 -57.07 3.96 15.51
N GLY A 55 -57.73 3.09 14.75
CA GLY A 55 -57.05 2.14 13.86
C GLY A 55 -56.17 2.82 12.81
N MET A 56 -56.63 3.91 12.19
CA MET A 56 -55.81 4.70 11.26
C MET A 56 -54.59 5.31 11.95
N LYS A 57 -54.73 5.84 13.17
CA LYS A 57 -53.63 6.42 13.94
C LYS A 57 -52.59 5.37 14.35
N GLN A 58 -53.07 4.19 14.75
CA GLN A 58 -52.20 3.04 15.03
C GLN A 58 -51.43 2.62 13.77
N GLN A 59 -52.12 2.47 12.63
CA GLN A 59 -51.49 2.14 11.36
C GLN A 59 -50.51 3.22 10.90
N PHE A 60 -50.83 4.49 11.11
CA PHE A 60 -49.91 5.61 10.83
C PHE A 60 -48.67 5.55 11.72
N GLY A 61 -48.82 5.25 13.02
CA GLY A 61 -47.72 5.01 13.94
C GLY A 61 -46.80 3.88 13.48
N GLU A 62 -47.37 2.76 13.03
CA GLU A 62 -46.62 1.62 12.50
C GLU A 62 -45.85 1.97 11.21
N VAL A 63 -46.49 2.66 10.26
CA VAL A 63 -45.85 3.09 9.01
C VAL A 63 -44.73 4.10 9.29
N ALA A 64 -44.98 5.07 10.16
CA ALA A 64 -43.97 6.03 10.60
C ALA A 64 -42.78 5.34 11.26
N ALA A 65 -43.01 4.29 12.06
CA ALA A 65 -41.92 3.51 12.66
C ALA A 65 -41.09 2.75 11.61
N GLN A 66 -41.71 2.29 10.51
CA GLN A 66 -40.98 1.67 9.40
C GLN A 66 -40.08 2.67 8.66
N ASP A 67 -40.60 3.86 8.36
CA ASP A 67 -39.85 4.94 7.72
C ASP A 67 -38.70 5.43 8.62
N TYR A 68 -38.99 5.59 9.91
CA TYR A 68 -37.98 5.84 10.94
C TYR A 68 -36.90 4.75 10.92
N GLY A 69 -37.29 3.47 10.86
CA GLY A 69 -36.36 2.35 10.79
C GLY A 69 -35.43 2.38 9.57
N LEU A 70 -35.93 2.81 8.41
CA LEU A 70 -35.12 3.02 7.21
C LEU A 70 -34.09 4.14 7.42
N ALA A 71 -34.52 5.26 8.00
CA ALA A 71 -33.64 6.40 8.29
C ALA A 71 -32.61 6.07 9.37
N LEU A 72 -33.00 5.36 10.42
CA LEU A 72 -32.14 4.91 11.51
C LEU A 72 -31.08 3.93 11.01
N ARG A 73 -31.39 3.06 10.03
CA ARG A 73 -30.36 2.23 9.37
C ARG A 73 -29.29 3.06 8.70
N ALA A 74 -29.67 4.13 7.99
CA ALA A 74 -28.70 5.01 7.35
C ALA A 74 -27.85 5.74 8.40
N HIS A 75 -28.47 6.23 9.48
CA HIS A 75 -27.76 6.85 10.60
C HIS A 75 -26.75 5.89 11.25
N LYS A 76 -27.15 4.64 11.53
CA LYS A 76 -26.27 3.58 12.02
C LYS A 76 -25.03 3.40 11.12
N GLN A 77 -25.23 3.32 9.79
CA GLN A 77 -24.11 3.17 8.86
C GLN A 77 -23.19 4.38 8.86
N ASN A 78 -23.72 5.59 9.04
CA ASN A 78 -22.90 6.80 9.17
C ASN A 78 -22.04 6.78 10.44
N LEU A 79 -22.58 6.31 11.57
CA LEU A 79 -21.80 6.14 12.82
C LEU A 79 -20.65 5.14 12.63
N LEU A 80 -20.95 3.98 12.04
CA LEU A 80 -19.91 2.97 11.76
C LEU A 80 -18.86 3.49 10.75
N ALA A 81 -19.28 4.23 9.73
CA ALA A 81 -18.37 4.82 8.75
C ALA A 81 -17.50 5.95 9.33
N ALA A 82 -17.98 6.64 10.36
CA ALA A 82 -17.20 7.61 11.13
C ALA A 82 -16.15 6.93 12.04
N GLY A 83 -16.16 5.59 12.14
CA GLY A 83 -15.24 4.83 12.96
C GLY A 83 -15.68 4.68 14.41
N GLU A 84 -16.97 4.88 14.71
CA GLU A 84 -17.48 4.66 16.05
C GLU A 84 -17.33 3.18 16.46
N ASP A 85 -16.76 2.96 17.62
CA ASP A 85 -16.37 1.64 18.13
C ASP A 85 -16.89 1.36 19.54
N ASP A 86 -17.55 2.34 20.19
CA ASP A 86 -18.23 2.17 21.47
C ASP A 86 -19.73 1.84 21.29
N PRO A 87 -20.17 0.61 21.65
CA PRO A 87 -21.58 0.23 21.57
C PRO A 87 -22.50 1.08 22.45
N SER A 88 -21.98 1.71 23.52
CA SER A 88 -22.80 2.49 24.47
C SER A 88 -23.29 3.81 23.89
N ILE A 89 -22.65 4.31 22.82
CA ILE A 89 -23.05 5.54 22.14
C ILE A 89 -24.38 5.37 21.38
N TRP A 90 -24.73 4.13 21.01
CA TRP A 90 -25.96 3.84 20.27
C TRP A 90 -27.21 4.40 20.94
N ASP A 91 -27.39 4.17 22.24
CA ASP A 91 -28.63 4.56 22.94
C ASP A 91 -28.79 6.10 22.97
N GLN A 92 -27.68 6.84 23.09
CA GLN A 92 -27.69 8.30 23.09
C GLN A 92 -27.98 8.87 21.69
N GLU A 93 -27.30 8.34 20.68
CA GLU A 93 -27.46 8.78 19.29
C GLU A 93 -28.85 8.41 18.76
N GLU A 94 -29.35 7.21 19.06
CA GLU A 94 -30.69 6.76 18.69
C GLU A 94 -31.78 7.64 19.30
N ALA A 95 -31.70 7.95 20.60
CA ALA A 95 -32.68 8.80 21.27
C ALA A 95 -32.70 10.22 20.70
N THR A 96 -31.52 10.76 20.40
CA THR A 96 -31.35 12.08 19.77
C THR A 96 -31.92 12.08 18.36
N PHE A 97 -31.56 11.08 17.55
CA PHE A 97 -32.03 10.92 16.19
C PHE A 97 -33.55 10.72 16.13
N ARG A 98 -34.11 9.91 17.02
CA ARG A 98 -35.57 9.69 17.12
C ARG A 98 -36.31 10.99 17.37
N THR A 99 -35.83 11.80 18.32
CA THR A 99 -36.45 13.08 18.64
C THR A 99 -36.46 14.03 17.44
N GLN A 100 -35.31 14.16 16.77
CA GLN A 100 -35.18 14.99 15.57
C GLN A 100 -36.05 14.49 14.41
N TRP A 101 -36.07 13.18 14.18
CA TRP A 101 -36.82 12.57 13.10
C TRP A 101 -38.33 12.77 13.28
N VAL A 102 -38.84 12.56 14.50
CA VAL A 102 -40.27 12.77 14.82
C VAL A 102 -40.66 14.23 14.66
N GLU A 103 -39.82 15.17 15.13
CA GLU A 103 -40.08 16.60 14.97
C GLU A 103 -40.13 17.02 13.49
N GLN A 104 -39.24 16.46 12.65
CA GLN A 104 -39.12 16.82 11.23
C GLN A 104 -40.19 16.18 10.34
N ASN A 105 -40.58 14.93 10.59
CA ASN A 105 -41.39 14.14 9.65
C ASN A 105 -42.86 14.01 10.05
N ILE A 106 -43.17 14.07 11.35
CA ILE A 106 -44.54 13.88 11.85
C ILE A 106 -45.19 15.22 12.20
N GLY A 107 -44.43 16.13 12.81
CA GLY A 107 -44.96 17.39 13.33
C GLY A 107 -45.75 17.19 14.62
N SER A 108 -45.90 18.27 15.41
CA SER A 108 -46.59 18.20 16.71
C SER A 108 -48.10 17.93 16.59
N GLU A 109 -48.72 18.32 15.49
CA GLU A 109 -50.17 18.21 15.26
C GLU A 109 -50.65 16.78 15.00
N ASN A 110 -49.78 15.90 14.51
CA ASN A 110 -50.12 14.50 14.21
C ASN A 110 -49.75 13.54 15.37
N ARG A 111 -49.19 14.08 16.45
CA ARG A 111 -48.84 13.31 17.65
C ARG A 111 -49.98 13.32 18.64
N ASP A 112 -50.53 12.15 18.89
CA ASP A 112 -51.41 11.90 20.02
C ASP A 112 -50.96 10.65 20.78
N ALA A 113 -51.62 10.36 21.90
CA ALA A 113 -51.24 9.25 22.76
C ALA A 113 -51.30 7.87 22.04
N ALA A 114 -52.21 7.69 21.08
CA ALA A 114 -52.34 6.43 20.36
C ALA A 114 -51.24 6.24 19.32
N PHE A 115 -50.91 7.32 18.59
CA PHE A 115 -49.74 7.37 17.71
C PHE A 115 -48.46 7.13 18.51
N ASP A 116 -48.23 7.91 19.56
CA ASP A 116 -46.98 7.86 20.34
C ASP A 116 -46.75 6.46 20.92
N GLN A 117 -47.81 5.78 21.40
CA GLN A 117 -47.71 4.42 21.90
C GLN A 117 -47.31 3.42 20.80
N THR A 118 -48.04 3.40 19.68
CA THR A 118 -47.78 2.44 18.60
C THR A 118 -46.47 2.69 17.87
N PHE A 119 -46.14 3.95 17.62
CA PHE A 119 -44.84 4.34 17.10
C PHE A 119 -43.72 3.92 18.06
N ALA A 120 -43.83 4.22 19.36
CA ALA A 120 -42.78 3.88 20.32
C ALA A 120 -42.56 2.36 20.40
N ASP A 121 -43.62 1.56 20.47
CA ASP A 121 -43.52 0.10 20.54
C ASP A 121 -42.81 -0.48 19.31
N ALA A 122 -43.21 -0.06 18.10
CA ALA A 122 -42.59 -0.51 16.86
C ALA A 122 -41.15 0.02 16.69
N ALA A 123 -40.93 1.31 16.96
CA ALA A 123 -39.61 1.94 16.86
C ALA A 123 -38.61 1.35 17.86
N ASN A 124 -39.02 1.04 19.09
CA ASN A 124 -38.17 0.40 20.09
C ASN A 124 -37.68 -0.99 19.63
N ASN A 125 -38.57 -1.79 19.04
CA ASN A 125 -38.19 -3.11 18.51
C ASN A 125 -37.18 -3.00 17.36
N ILE A 126 -37.37 -2.03 16.47
CA ILE A 126 -36.42 -1.75 15.37
C ILE A 126 -35.09 -1.25 15.92
N ALA A 127 -35.12 -0.26 16.81
CA ALA A 127 -33.94 0.33 17.43
C ALA A 127 -33.11 -0.70 18.20
N TYR A 128 -33.76 -1.61 18.93
CA TYR A 128 -33.08 -2.71 19.61
C TYR A 128 -32.36 -3.65 18.62
N GLY A 129 -33.06 -4.09 17.56
CA GLY A 129 -32.45 -4.94 16.54
C GLY A 129 -31.25 -4.28 15.85
N LEU A 130 -31.39 -2.99 15.51
CA LEU A 130 -30.30 -2.21 14.92
C LEU A 130 -29.17 -1.91 15.89
N GLY A 131 -29.44 -1.76 17.19
CA GLY A 131 -28.43 -1.60 18.23
C GLY A 131 -27.58 -2.85 18.41
N VAL A 132 -28.19 -4.04 18.35
CA VAL A 132 -27.44 -5.31 18.35
C VAL A 132 -26.54 -5.41 17.11
N GLU A 133 -27.04 -5.02 15.93
CA GLU A 133 -26.23 -4.98 14.71
C GLU A 133 -25.10 -3.94 14.79
N PHE A 134 -25.39 -2.76 15.34
CA PHE A 134 -24.40 -1.70 15.57
C PHE A 134 -23.30 -2.19 16.50
N GLY A 135 -23.64 -2.74 17.66
CA GLY A 135 -22.67 -3.25 18.62
C GLY A 135 -21.76 -4.34 18.04
N ARG A 136 -22.27 -5.20 17.14
CA ARG A 136 -21.43 -6.16 16.40
C ARG A 136 -20.48 -5.47 15.42
N GLY A 137 -20.95 -4.45 14.70
CA GLY A 137 -20.13 -3.67 13.77
C GLY A 137 -19.04 -2.87 14.50
N ALA A 138 -19.43 -2.15 15.55
CA ALA A 138 -18.53 -1.40 16.42
C ALA A 138 -17.48 -2.31 17.07
N GLY A 139 -17.90 -3.48 17.59
CA GLY A 139 -16.98 -4.47 18.15
C GLY A 139 -15.99 -5.03 17.11
N ALA A 140 -16.44 -5.26 15.87
CA ALA A 140 -15.53 -5.69 14.79
C ALA A 140 -14.54 -4.59 14.39
N ASN A 141 -14.98 -3.32 14.36
CA ASN A 141 -14.11 -2.17 14.13
C ASN A 141 -13.08 -2.02 15.25
N ALA A 142 -13.50 -2.14 16.51
CA ALA A 142 -12.61 -2.11 17.68
C ALA A 142 -11.59 -3.25 17.62
N GLU A 143 -12.03 -4.49 17.32
CA GLU A 143 -11.14 -5.64 17.17
C GLU A 143 -10.11 -5.38 16.06
N GLN A 144 -10.53 -4.90 14.89
CA GLN A 144 -9.62 -4.57 13.80
C GLN A 144 -8.63 -3.46 14.18
N ALA A 145 -9.08 -2.41 14.87
CA ALA A 145 -8.21 -1.33 15.35
C ALA A 145 -7.15 -1.84 16.34
N VAL A 146 -7.52 -2.79 17.22
CA VAL A 146 -6.57 -3.45 18.12
C VAL A 146 -5.61 -4.36 17.36
N ILE A 147 -6.09 -5.11 16.36
CA ILE A 147 -5.24 -5.93 15.46
C ILE A 147 -4.21 -5.04 14.75
N ASP A 148 -4.63 -3.92 14.18
CA ASP A 148 -3.74 -2.99 13.49
C ASP A 148 -2.74 -2.34 14.45
N ARG A 149 -3.20 -1.95 15.65
CA ARG A 149 -2.32 -1.42 16.71
C ARG A 149 -1.29 -2.45 17.16
N SER A 150 -1.68 -3.72 17.30
CA SER A 150 -0.76 -4.78 17.69
C SER A 150 0.36 -4.99 16.68
N PHE A 151 0.06 -4.91 15.38
CA PHE A 151 1.08 -4.92 14.33
C PHE A 151 2.05 -3.75 14.49
N GLN A 152 1.53 -2.55 14.72
CA GLN A 152 2.37 -1.36 14.91
C GLN A 152 3.22 -1.45 16.18
N GLN A 153 2.71 -2.06 17.26
CA GLN A 153 3.48 -2.30 18.48
C GLN A 153 4.62 -3.30 18.24
N VAL A 154 4.36 -4.41 17.54
CA VAL A 154 5.39 -5.37 17.17
C VAL A 154 6.42 -4.73 16.22
N MET A 155 5.98 -3.97 15.21
CA MET A 155 6.87 -3.18 14.36
C MET A 155 7.70 -2.17 15.15
N GLY A 156 7.12 -1.55 16.19
CA GLY A 156 7.82 -0.64 17.09
C GLY A 156 8.94 -1.35 17.86
N ALA A 157 8.66 -2.52 18.44
CA ALA A 157 9.66 -3.36 19.10
C ALA A 157 10.75 -3.80 18.12
N LEU A 158 10.38 -4.16 16.89
CA LEU A 158 11.33 -4.54 15.84
C LEU A 158 12.20 -3.37 15.38
N ARG A 159 11.70 -2.14 15.33
CA ARG A 159 12.54 -0.98 14.96
C ARG A 159 13.64 -0.69 15.97
N ALA A 160 13.45 -1.06 17.24
CA ALA A 160 14.53 -1.03 18.23
C ALA A 160 15.67 -2.03 17.90
N PHE A 161 15.42 -3.03 17.04
CA PHE A 161 16.44 -3.96 16.52
C PHE A 161 17.45 -3.29 15.58
N GLY A 162 17.10 -2.16 14.96
CA GLY A 162 17.98 -1.47 14.01
C GLY A 162 19.22 -0.83 14.65
N GLU A 163 19.36 -0.88 15.97
CA GLU A 163 20.50 -0.33 16.70
C GLU A 163 21.68 -1.33 16.73
N PRO A 164 22.94 -0.85 16.59
CA PRO A 164 24.12 -1.69 16.79
C PRO A 164 24.06 -2.35 18.18
N ASP A 165 24.26 -3.68 18.26
CA ASP A 165 24.21 -4.50 19.47
C ASP A 165 22.80 -4.88 19.99
N ALA A 166 21.75 -4.77 19.18
CA ALA A 166 20.41 -5.21 19.58
C ALA A 166 20.35 -6.72 19.93
N ASP A 167 19.88 -7.01 21.15
CA ASP A 167 19.72 -8.38 21.65
C ASP A 167 18.37 -8.96 21.21
N LEU A 168 18.40 -9.96 20.33
CA LEU A 168 17.22 -10.70 19.88
C LEU A 168 16.42 -11.33 21.03
N SER A 169 17.02 -11.58 22.18
CA SER A 169 16.29 -12.08 23.36
C SER A 169 15.36 -11.03 23.97
N LEU A 170 15.80 -9.77 24.06
CA LEU A 170 14.96 -8.67 24.58
C LEU A 170 13.78 -8.39 23.65
N ILE A 171 13.99 -8.42 22.34
CA ILE A 171 12.90 -8.23 21.37
C ILE A 171 11.89 -9.37 21.42
N ARG A 172 12.36 -10.62 21.63
CA ARG A 172 11.45 -11.75 21.84
C ARG A 172 10.60 -11.53 23.09
N GLU A 173 11.19 -11.06 24.18
CA GLU A 173 10.49 -10.76 25.42
C GLU A 173 9.44 -9.65 25.22
N ASP A 174 9.80 -8.55 24.55
CA ASP A 174 8.88 -7.45 24.25
C ASP A 174 7.70 -7.89 23.39
N ILE A 175 7.95 -8.65 22.32
CA ILE A 175 6.89 -9.18 21.46
C ILE A 175 6.01 -10.15 22.27
N THR A 176 6.60 -11.02 23.07
CA THR A 176 5.83 -11.94 23.94
C THR A 176 4.95 -11.18 24.93
N SER A 177 5.48 -10.11 25.54
CA SER A 177 4.74 -9.23 26.45
C SER A 177 3.56 -8.55 25.77
N ILE A 178 3.74 -8.06 24.54
CA ILE A 178 2.65 -7.53 23.69
C ILE A 178 1.59 -8.61 23.46
N GLN A 179 2.00 -9.82 23.06
CA GLN A 179 1.09 -10.93 22.81
C GLN A 179 0.31 -11.32 24.07
N ASP A 180 0.97 -11.42 25.22
CA ASP A 180 0.36 -11.75 26.50
C ASP A 180 -0.62 -10.68 26.98
N MET A 181 -0.31 -9.40 26.78
CA MET A 181 -1.24 -8.30 27.06
C MET A 181 -2.52 -8.45 26.22
N LEU A 182 -2.38 -8.65 24.92
CA LEU A 182 -3.52 -8.76 23.99
C LEU A 182 -4.37 -10.00 24.28
N ILE A 183 -3.74 -11.14 24.56
CA ILE A 183 -4.44 -12.40 24.80
C ILE A 183 -5.07 -12.40 26.20
N ASN A 184 -4.30 -12.10 27.24
CA ASN A 184 -4.74 -12.32 28.63
C ASN A 184 -5.50 -11.12 29.22
N GLN A 185 -5.18 -9.89 28.81
CA GLN A 185 -5.83 -8.69 29.35
C GLN A 185 -6.94 -8.17 28.43
N MET A 186 -6.75 -8.24 27.11
CA MET A 186 -7.75 -7.79 26.13
C MET A 186 -8.62 -8.92 25.59
N GLY A 187 -8.36 -10.17 25.97
CA GLY A 187 -9.19 -11.33 25.60
C GLY A 187 -9.13 -11.71 24.12
N MET A 188 -8.09 -11.28 23.39
CA MET A 188 -7.97 -11.56 21.96
C MET A 188 -7.65 -13.03 21.69
N SER A 189 -8.05 -13.49 20.51
CA SER A 189 -7.65 -14.81 20.01
C SER A 189 -6.13 -14.88 19.81
N GLY A 190 -5.46 -15.78 20.53
CA GLY A 190 -4.03 -16.00 20.36
C GLY A 190 -3.64 -16.38 18.93
N ALA A 191 -4.53 -17.02 18.16
CA ALA A 191 -4.27 -17.31 16.75
C ALA A 191 -4.18 -16.03 15.90
N VAL A 192 -5.02 -15.03 16.17
CA VAL A 192 -5.02 -13.73 15.46
C VAL A 192 -3.78 -12.94 15.84
N VAL A 193 -3.51 -12.83 17.14
CA VAL A 193 -2.34 -12.11 17.69
C VAL A 193 -1.02 -12.70 17.16
N ASN A 194 -0.89 -14.03 17.13
CA ASN A 194 0.30 -14.70 16.61
C ASN A 194 0.49 -14.49 15.10
N ARG A 195 -0.59 -14.54 14.30
CA ARG A 195 -0.51 -14.22 12.86
C ARG A 195 -0.05 -12.80 12.63
N GLN A 196 -0.52 -11.85 13.45
CA GLN A 196 -0.16 -10.45 13.30
C GLN A 196 1.29 -10.18 13.67
N ALA A 197 1.80 -10.82 14.73
CA ALA A 197 3.22 -10.77 15.07
C ALA A 197 4.11 -11.34 13.95
N VAL A 198 3.73 -12.50 13.38
CA VAL A 198 4.42 -13.08 12.21
C VAL A 198 4.42 -12.12 11.02
N ALA A 199 3.27 -11.52 10.71
CA ALA A 199 3.14 -10.58 9.60
C ALA A 199 4.03 -9.34 9.81
N ALA A 200 4.09 -8.80 11.02
CA ALA A 200 4.97 -7.68 11.37
C ALA A 200 6.45 -8.05 11.23
N ILE A 201 6.87 -9.21 11.72
CA ILE A 201 8.27 -9.68 11.59
C ILE A 201 8.66 -9.85 10.13
N ALA A 202 7.82 -10.48 9.33
CA ALA A 202 8.05 -10.67 7.89
C ALA A 202 8.11 -9.32 7.15
N ALA A 203 7.18 -8.40 7.45
CA ALA A 203 7.16 -7.07 6.86
C ALA A 203 8.42 -6.26 7.21
N TYR A 204 8.83 -6.28 8.47
CA TYR A 204 10.06 -5.63 8.93
C TYR A 204 11.29 -6.18 8.20
N ALA A 205 11.44 -7.51 8.13
CA ALA A 205 12.55 -8.15 7.42
C ALA A 205 12.62 -7.74 5.94
N ILE A 206 11.47 -7.59 5.27
CA ILE A 206 11.39 -7.13 3.88
C ILE A 206 11.74 -5.64 3.75
N GLU A 207 11.29 -4.81 4.70
CA GLU A 207 11.54 -3.36 4.74
C GLU A 207 13.04 -3.07 4.92
N THR A 208 13.68 -3.74 5.88
CA THR A 208 15.10 -3.54 6.22
C THR A 208 16.04 -4.42 5.38
N GLN A 209 15.49 -5.34 4.59
CA GLN A 209 16.24 -6.39 3.89
C GLN A 209 17.11 -7.23 4.84
N ASP A 210 16.73 -7.37 6.11
CA ASP A 210 17.49 -8.09 7.13
C ASP A 210 16.90 -9.48 7.40
N TYR A 211 17.68 -10.52 7.10
CA TYR A 211 17.29 -11.91 7.34
C TYR A 211 17.30 -12.26 8.83
N GLN A 212 18.06 -11.56 9.67
CA GLN A 212 18.16 -11.86 11.11
C GLN A 212 16.83 -11.64 11.83
N ALA A 213 16.01 -10.69 11.37
CA ALA A 213 14.66 -10.50 11.89
C ALA A 213 13.79 -11.77 11.75
N LEU A 214 14.03 -12.59 10.72
CA LEU A 214 13.31 -13.85 10.53
C LEU A 214 13.72 -14.94 11.53
N GLU A 215 14.84 -14.80 12.24
CA GLU A 215 15.24 -15.72 13.32
C GLU A 215 14.28 -15.65 14.52
N LEU A 216 13.54 -14.54 14.67
CA LEU A 216 12.44 -14.45 15.63
C LEU A 216 11.32 -15.46 15.34
N LEU A 217 11.28 -16.02 14.13
CA LEU A 217 10.36 -17.08 13.72
C LEU A 217 11.06 -18.44 13.55
N ASP A 218 12.27 -18.60 14.09
CA ASP A 218 12.96 -19.88 14.06
C ASP A 218 12.23 -20.94 14.93
N PRO A 219 12.02 -22.17 14.42
CA PRO A 219 11.37 -23.24 15.18
C PRO A 219 12.04 -23.63 16.50
N GLU A 220 13.35 -23.45 16.65
CA GLU A 220 14.09 -23.92 17.84
C GLU A 220 14.27 -22.80 18.86
N THR A 221 14.52 -21.59 18.39
CA THR A 221 14.93 -20.45 19.20
C THR A 221 13.99 -19.25 19.12
N GLY A 222 13.05 -19.23 18.18
CA GLY A 222 12.14 -18.11 17.95
C GLY A 222 11.01 -17.98 18.98
N LEU A 223 10.05 -17.12 18.65
CA LEU A 223 8.86 -16.87 19.44
C LEU A 223 8.01 -18.14 19.61
N ARG A 224 7.37 -18.26 20.77
CA ARG A 224 6.47 -19.37 21.09
C ARG A 224 5.02 -18.91 21.05
N GLY A 225 4.17 -19.75 20.48
CA GLY A 225 2.72 -19.64 20.56
C GLY A 225 2.13 -20.73 21.47
N GLY A 226 0.81 -20.70 21.64
CA GLY A 226 0.09 -21.50 22.64
C GLY A 226 0.48 -22.99 22.70
N THR A 227 0.63 -23.67 21.57
CA THR A 227 0.96 -25.12 21.54
C THR A 227 2.41 -25.43 21.17
N GLY A 228 3.26 -24.43 20.93
CA GLY A 228 4.63 -24.65 20.48
C GLY A 228 5.24 -23.44 19.74
N PRO A 229 6.43 -23.60 19.16
CA PRO A 229 7.12 -22.52 18.42
C PRO A 229 6.26 -21.96 17.29
N LEU A 230 6.20 -20.62 17.17
CA LEU A 230 5.44 -19.96 16.10
C LEU A 230 5.98 -20.32 14.72
N GLY A 231 7.29 -20.50 14.59
CA GLY A 231 7.97 -20.92 13.37
C GLY A 231 7.47 -22.23 12.77
N ASN A 232 6.84 -23.10 13.56
CA ASN A 232 6.29 -24.38 13.10
C ASN A 232 4.87 -24.26 12.52
N THR A 233 4.25 -23.09 12.62
CA THR A 233 2.92 -22.90 12.07
C THR A 233 2.97 -22.70 10.56
N SER A 234 1.98 -23.22 9.82
CA SER A 234 1.98 -23.13 8.35
C SER A 234 2.05 -21.68 7.85
N TYR A 235 1.35 -20.76 8.52
CA TYR A 235 1.35 -19.34 8.17
C TYR A 235 2.70 -18.66 8.44
N ALA A 236 3.45 -19.07 9.46
CA ALA A 236 4.80 -18.56 9.70
C ALA A 236 5.79 -19.06 8.65
N VAL A 237 5.74 -20.35 8.32
CA VAL A 237 6.58 -20.94 7.26
C VAL A 237 6.34 -20.23 5.92
N GLU A 238 5.08 -20.04 5.54
CA GLU A 238 4.71 -19.33 4.32
C GLU A 238 5.20 -17.87 4.32
N ALA A 239 5.04 -17.15 5.43
CA ALA A 239 5.48 -15.77 5.56
C ALA A 239 7.02 -15.64 5.47
N VAL A 240 7.76 -16.54 6.11
CA VAL A 240 9.23 -16.60 6.03
C VAL A 240 9.69 -16.86 4.60
N ASP A 241 9.09 -17.83 3.91
CA ASP A 241 9.45 -18.15 2.52
C ASP A 241 9.13 -16.99 1.56
N GLN A 242 8.00 -16.30 1.76
CA GLN A 242 7.65 -15.10 0.99
C GLN A 242 8.65 -13.97 1.26
N ALA A 243 8.96 -13.69 2.53
CA ALA A 243 9.91 -12.65 2.91
C ALA A 243 11.30 -12.91 2.34
N ARG A 244 11.81 -14.15 2.45
CA ARG A 244 13.13 -14.52 1.90
C ARG A 244 13.24 -14.26 0.40
N ARG A 245 12.24 -14.69 -0.37
CA ARG A 245 12.20 -14.47 -1.83
C ARG A 245 12.17 -12.98 -2.17
N GLU A 246 11.38 -12.20 -1.45
CA GLU A 246 11.26 -10.77 -1.68
C GLU A 246 12.55 -10.01 -1.32
N ILE A 247 13.21 -10.36 -0.20
CA ILE A 247 14.50 -9.78 0.19
C ILE A 247 15.57 -10.09 -0.87
N THR A 248 15.66 -11.35 -1.33
CA THR A 248 16.61 -11.75 -2.39
C THR A 248 16.37 -10.94 -3.66
N ARG A 249 15.11 -10.84 -4.09
CA ARG A 249 14.72 -10.09 -5.29
C ARG A 249 15.10 -8.60 -5.20
N ARG A 250 14.91 -7.98 -4.03
CA ARG A 250 15.28 -6.57 -3.79
C ARG A 250 16.79 -6.37 -3.80
N ARG A 251 17.55 -7.23 -3.09
CA ARG A 251 19.02 -7.18 -3.07
C ARG A 251 19.63 -7.38 -4.46
N GLU A 252 19.09 -8.31 -5.26
CA GLU A 252 19.52 -8.50 -6.66
C GLU A 252 19.26 -7.25 -7.51
N ALA A 253 18.08 -6.64 -7.38
CA ALA A 253 17.75 -5.42 -8.09
C ALA A 253 18.68 -4.25 -7.67
N ASP A 254 19.00 -4.13 -6.39
CA ASP A 254 19.93 -3.13 -5.86
C ASP A 254 21.34 -3.34 -6.41
N TRP A 255 21.83 -4.59 -6.37
CA TRP A 255 23.12 -4.96 -6.92
C TRP A 255 23.23 -4.67 -8.42
N VAL A 256 22.20 -5.01 -9.21
CA VAL A 256 22.18 -4.70 -10.65
C VAL A 256 22.18 -3.19 -10.90
N ARG A 257 21.44 -2.41 -10.08
CA ARG A 257 21.45 -0.94 -10.18
C ARG A 257 22.82 -0.35 -9.86
N GLU A 258 23.46 -0.81 -8.78
CA GLU A 258 24.79 -0.37 -8.38
C GLU A 258 25.86 -0.77 -9.39
N ASP A 259 25.83 -1.99 -9.92
CA ASP A 259 26.76 -2.45 -10.95
C ASP A 259 26.63 -1.62 -12.24
N ASN A 260 25.40 -1.34 -12.67
CA ASN A 260 25.15 -0.46 -13.81
C ASN A 260 25.62 0.98 -13.57
N ALA A 261 25.39 1.52 -12.38
CA ALA A 261 25.89 2.86 -12.00
C ALA A 261 27.43 2.88 -12.00
N ARG A 262 28.06 1.86 -11.41
CA ARG A 262 29.52 1.72 -11.39
C ARG A 262 30.10 1.60 -12.80
N LYS A 263 29.46 0.84 -13.70
CA LYS A 263 29.87 0.73 -15.11
C LYS A 263 29.81 2.08 -15.81
N ARG A 264 28.75 2.87 -15.58
CA ARG A 264 28.61 4.23 -16.12
C ARG A 264 29.67 5.18 -15.57
N ASP A 265 29.89 5.20 -14.26
CA ASP A 265 30.94 6.02 -13.63
C ASP A 265 32.34 5.68 -14.17
N VAL A 266 32.63 4.39 -14.35
CA VAL A 266 33.89 3.94 -14.96
C VAL A 266 33.99 4.39 -16.41
N GLN A 267 32.91 4.31 -17.19
CA GLN A 267 32.85 4.79 -18.57
C GLN A 267 33.04 6.31 -18.65
N GLU A 268 32.40 7.09 -17.79
CA GLU A 268 32.52 8.55 -17.75
C GLU A 268 33.94 9.00 -17.36
N ARG A 269 34.52 8.40 -16.31
CA ARG A 269 35.94 8.65 -15.95
C ARG A 269 36.89 8.31 -17.10
N ARG A 270 36.57 7.29 -17.90
CA ARG A 270 37.35 6.91 -19.08
C ARG A 270 37.24 7.95 -20.19
N ILE A 271 36.02 8.38 -20.54
CA ILE A 271 35.78 9.42 -21.55
C ILE A 271 36.51 10.71 -21.15
N ASN A 272 36.40 11.13 -19.88
CA ASN A 272 37.06 12.33 -19.38
C ASN A 272 38.59 12.24 -19.45
N ALA A 273 39.18 11.07 -19.15
CA ALA A 273 40.62 10.86 -19.27
C ALA A 273 41.09 10.91 -20.74
N VAL A 274 40.32 10.32 -21.66
CA VAL A 274 40.61 10.38 -23.10
C VAL A 274 40.50 11.82 -23.61
N ASN A 275 39.44 12.54 -23.28
CA ASN A 275 39.27 13.94 -23.66
C ASN A 275 40.43 14.81 -23.15
N THR A 276 40.84 14.60 -21.89
CA THR A 276 41.99 15.33 -21.31
C THR A 276 43.28 15.04 -22.09
N LEU A 277 43.52 13.77 -22.47
CA LEU A 277 44.67 13.40 -23.30
C LEU A 277 44.61 14.05 -24.69
N VAL A 278 43.45 13.99 -25.33
CA VAL A 278 43.22 14.60 -26.65
C VAL A 278 43.50 16.11 -26.61
N GLU A 279 42.97 16.83 -25.62
CA GLU A 279 43.24 18.26 -25.39
C GLU A 279 44.73 18.54 -25.16
N GLN A 280 45.42 17.69 -24.40
CA GLN A 280 46.87 17.81 -24.18
C GLN A 280 47.68 17.61 -25.47
N TYR A 281 47.29 16.68 -26.35
CA TYR A 281 47.98 16.48 -27.63
C TYR A 281 47.66 17.59 -28.64
N GLN A 282 46.42 18.07 -28.68
CA GLN A 282 46.01 19.21 -29.51
C GLN A 282 46.74 20.49 -29.13
N SER A 283 46.80 20.81 -27.83
CA SER A 283 47.48 22.01 -27.33
C SER A 283 48.99 22.00 -27.60
N ARG A 284 49.58 20.82 -27.78
CA ARG A 284 50.99 20.65 -28.20
C ARG A 284 51.18 20.67 -29.73
N GLY A 285 50.11 20.81 -30.51
CA GLY A 285 50.14 20.76 -31.98
C GLY A 285 50.47 19.38 -32.54
N ALA A 286 50.37 18.32 -31.72
CA ALA A 286 50.77 16.96 -32.10
C ALA A 286 49.70 16.24 -32.94
N ILE A 287 48.43 16.67 -32.86
CA ILE A 287 47.32 16.15 -33.66
C ILE A 287 46.41 17.30 -34.13
N SER A 288 45.78 17.14 -35.30
CA SER A 288 44.78 18.07 -35.82
C SER A 288 43.44 17.93 -35.08
N GLN A 289 42.56 18.93 -35.21
CA GLN A 289 41.21 18.89 -34.63
C GLN A 289 40.38 17.71 -35.17
N ASP A 290 40.51 17.38 -36.46
CA ASP A 290 39.79 16.25 -37.07
C ASP A 290 40.26 14.89 -36.53
N THR A 291 41.58 14.74 -36.32
CA THR A 291 42.14 13.52 -35.71
C THR A 291 41.67 13.37 -34.26
N ALA A 292 41.65 14.46 -33.50
CA ALA A 292 41.15 14.48 -32.13
C ALA A 292 39.66 14.12 -32.03
N ASN A 293 38.82 14.69 -32.90
CA ASN A 293 37.39 14.38 -32.95
C ASN A 293 37.16 12.91 -33.33
N THR A 294 37.95 12.37 -34.26
CA THR A 294 37.87 10.96 -34.68
C THR A 294 38.28 10.01 -33.54
N LEU A 295 39.33 10.36 -32.79
CA LEU A 295 39.77 9.58 -31.62
C LEU A 295 38.71 9.59 -30.52
N ALA A 296 38.13 10.74 -30.19
CA ALA A 296 37.07 10.83 -29.19
C ALA A 296 35.86 9.94 -29.54
N LEU A 297 35.43 9.95 -30.82
CA LEU A 297 34.35 9.10 -31.33
C LEU A 297 34.69 7.60 -31.34
N GLN A 298 35.93 7.24 -31.67
CA GLN A 298 36.37 5.83 -31.66
C GLN A 298 36.50 5.27 -30.23
N PHE A 299 36.92 6.09 -29.27
CA PHE A 299 37.02 5.68 -27.86
C PHE A 299 35.66 5.55 -27.17
N GLU A 300 34.67 6.35 -27.56
CA GLU A 300 33.28 6.23 -27.08
C GLU A 300 32.65 4.88 -27.49
N ALA A 301 33.17 4.23 -28.54
CA ALA A 301 32.67 2.97 -29.09
C ALA A 301 33.34 1.68 -28.52
N LEU A 302 34.34 1.77 -27.64
CA LEU A 302 35.08 0.59 -27.14
C LEU A 302 34.44 -0.04 -25.89
N SER A 303 34.31 -1.38 -25.88
CA SER A 303 33.64 -2.14 -24.82
C SER A 303 34.43 -2.18 -23.48
N PRO A 304 33.77 -2.53 -22.35
CA PRO A 304 34.42 -2.66 -21.05
C PRO A 304 35.61 -3.63 -21.00
N GLU A 305 35.61 -4.70 -21.80
CA GLU A 305 36.68 -5.71 -21.83
C GLU A 305 38.00 -5.17 -22.39
N THR A 306 37.97 -4.36 -23.46
CA THR A 306 39.18 -3.85 -24.13
C THR A 306 39.98 -2.88 -23.24
N ALA A 307 39.28 -2.18 -22.35
CA ALA A 307 39.88 -1.21 -21.41
C ALA A 307 40.50 -1.84 -20.15
N SER A 308 40.19 -3.10 -19.83
CA SER A 308 40.92 -3.88 -18.80
C SER A 308 42.39 -4.09 -19.20
N TYR A 309 42.66 -4.13 -20.50
CA TYR A 309 44.01 -4.35 -21.03
C TYR A 309 44.86 -3.07 -20.93
N ILE A 310 44.27 -1.92 -21.25
CA ILE A 310 44.90 -0.59 -21.15
C ILE A 310 45.31 -0.24 -19.70
N ARG A 311 44.54 -0.67 -18.70
CA ARG A 311 44.86 -0.43 -17.28
C ARG A 311 46.03 -1.25 -16.72
N ARG A 312 46.52 -2.27 -17.43
CA ARG A 312 47.72 -3.03 -17.01
C ARG A 312 49.04 -2.34 -17.36
N LEU A 313 48.99 -1.15 -17.94
CA LEU A 313 50.15 -0.27 -18.08
C LEU A 313 50.40 0.49 -16.78
N PRO A 314 51.28 -0.04 -15.91
CA PRO A 314 52.32 0.85 -15.41
C PRO A 314 53.72 0.21 -15.36
N ALA A 315 54.70 1.05 -15.72
CA ALA A 315 56.03 1.20 -15.11
C ALA A 315 57.31 0.71 -15.81
N THR A 316 57.32 0.01 -16.96
CA THR A 316 58.60 -0.48 -17.52
C THR A 316 59.19 0.30 -18.71
N VAL A 317 58.46 1.23 -19.34
CA VAL A 317 58.89 1.81 -20.62
C VAL A 317 59.64 3.15 -20.49
N ALA A 318 59.67 3.74 -19.29
CA ALA A 318 60.53 4.89 -19.01
C ALA A 318 62.00 4.53 -18.74
N ALA A 319 62.34 3.23 -18.65
CA ALA A 319 63.63 2.78 -18.11
C ALA A 319 64.71 2.42 -19.16
N GLU A 320 64.38 2.13 -20.43
CA GLU A 320 65.35 1.49 -21.33
C GLU A 320 65.67 2.30 -22.60
N GLY A 321 65.99 3.58 -22.45
CA GLY A 321 66.33 4.47 -23.55
C GLY A 321 67.26 3.84 -24.61
N LEU A 322 66.75 3.64 -25.84
CA LEU A 322 67.53 3.28 -27.01
C LEU A 322 66.93 3.87 -28.30
N TYR A 323 67.79 4.11 -29.29
CA TYR A 323 67.56 4.88 -30.52
C TYR A 323 67.30 4.00 -31.77
N SER A 324 67.08 4.67 -32.90
CA SER A 324 66.58 4.25 -34.23
C SER A 324 67.40 3.20 -35.02
N ASN A 325 66.73 2.20 -35.60
CA ASN A 325 67.32 1.19 -36.50
C ASN A 325 66.27 0.65 -37.52
N PRO A 326 66.55 0.64 -38.85
CA PRO A 326 65.68 0.06 -39.88
C PRO A 326 65.38 -1.44 -39.71
N ALA A 327 66.23 -2.20 -39.01
CA ALA A 327 65.97 -3.61 -38.70
C ALA A 327 64.78 -3.80 -37.75
N LEU A 328 64.34 -2.74 -37.08
CA LEU A 328 63.20 -2.76 -36.16
C LEU A 328 61.87 -2.92 -36.91
N THR A 329 61.74 -2.33 -38.11
CA THR A 329 60.50 -2.38 -38.90
C THR A 329 60.20 -3.81 -39.38
N ASP A 330 61.23 -4.53 -39.84
CA ASP A 330 61.09 -5.93 -40.27
C ASP A 330 60.82 -6.88 -39.09
N GLN A 331 61.45 -6.63 -37.93
CA GLN A 331 61.16 -7.39 -36.70
C GLN A 331 59.75 -7.15 -36.17
N MET A 332 59.23 -5.93 -36.28
CA MET A 332 57.86 -5.61 -35.85
C MET A 332 56.82 -6.21 -36.79
N ALA A 333 57.09 -6.24 -38.11
CA ALA A 333 56.21 -6.91 -39.07
C ALA A 333 56.14 -8.43 -38.82
N ASP A 334 57.27 -9.08 -38.56
CA ASP A 334 57.32 -10.52 -38.24
C ASP A 334 56.70 -10.82 -36.86
N GLY A 335 56.88 -9.93 -35.89
CA GLY A 335 56.25 -10.02 -34.58
C GLY A 335 54.74 -9.83 -34.58
N ILE A 336 54.20 -8.99 -35.48
CA ILE A 336 52.74 -8.82 -35.66
C ILE A 336 52.12 -10.10 -36.26
N LEU A 337 52.81 -10.74 -37.21
CA LEU A 337 52.35 -11.97 -37.85
C LEU A 337 52.41 -13.19 -36.89
N THR A 338 53.40 -13.23 -36.01
CA THR A 338 53.58 -14.31 -35.02
C THR A 338 52.86 -14.04 -33.69
N GLY A 339 52.33 -12.83 -33.48
CA GLY A 339 51.56 -12.44 -32.29
C GLY A 339 52.40 -11.99 -31.10
N THR A 340 53.69 -11.72 -31.30
CA THR A 340 54.64 -11.24 -30.28
C THR A 340 54.79 -9.72 -30.24
N THR A 341 54.26 -8.99 -31.23
CA THR A 341 54.29 -7.51 -31.29
C THR A 341 52.87 -6.97 -31.37
N GLY A 342 52.51 -6.11 -30.41
CA GLY A 342 51.16 -5.59 -30.23
C GLY A 342 51.00 -4.16 -30.73
N LEU A 343 49.75 -3.66 -30.66
CA LEU A 343 49.40 -2.28 -31.01
C LEU A 343 50.25 -1.24 -30.25
N GLU A 344 50.68 -1.58 -29.04
CA GLU A 344 51.53 -0.78 -28.16
C GLU A 344 52.92 -0.52 -28.74
N ASP A 345 53.51 -1.51 -29.41
CA ASP A 345 54.85 -1.39 -29.98
C ASP A 345 54.85 -0.45 -31.20
N ILE A 346 53.79 -0.51 -32.01
CA ILE A 346 53.63 0.34 -33.21
C ILE A 346 53.42 1.79 -32.79
N VAL A 347 52.56 2.03 -31.79
CA VAL A 347 52.32 3.39 -31.28
C VAL A 347 53.58 3.95 -30.62
N ALA A 348 54.33 3.14 -29.87
CA ALA A 348 55.61 3.54 -29.32
C ALA A 348 56.67 3.82 -30.41
N ALA A 349 56.67 3.07 -31.51
CA ALA A 349 57.58 3.30 -32.63
C ALA A 349 57.27 4.61 -33.37
N VAL A 350 55.99 4.95 -33.57
CA VAL A 350 55.59 6.24 -34.16
C VAL A 350 55.90 7.41 -33.22
N GLY A 351 55.54 7.28 -31.93
CA GLY A 351 55.74 8.34 -30.95
C GLY A 351 57.21 8.69 -30.73
N ASN A 352 58.11 7.72 -30.88
CA ASN A 352 59.55 7.91 -30.80
C ASN A 352 60.20 8.22 -32.17
N GLN A 353 59.41 8.50 -33.21
CA GLN A 353 59.85 8.79 -34.59
C GLN A 353 60.73 7.69 -35.19
N ARG A 354 60.59 6.44 -34.73
CA ARG A 354 61.34 5.28 -35.26
C ARG A 354 60.75 4.78 -36.58
N ILE A 355 59.47 5.01 -36.79
CA ILE A 355 58.76 4.84 -38.06
C ILE A 355 57.93 6.08 -38.33
N SER A 356 57.61 6.35 -39.60
CA SER A 356 56.74 7.47 -39.95
C SER A 356 55.30 7.23 -39.46
N SER A 357 54.55 8.31 -39.24
CA SER A 357 53.14 8.22 -38.85
C SER A 357 52.32 7.43 -39.89
N ASP A 358 52.58 7.63 -41.18
CA ASP A 358 51.89 6.93 -42.27
C ASP A 358 52.18 5.42 -42.28
N GLU A 359 53.43 5.03 -42.00
CA GLU A 359 53.80 3.62 -41.81
C GLU A 359 53.14 3.01 -40.58
N GLY A 360 53.08 3.76 -39.48
CA GLY A 360 52.37 3.35 -38.26
C GLY A 360 50.88 3.11 -38.50
N PHE A 361 50.19 4.03 -39.18
CA PHE A 361 48.77 3.89 -39.51
C PHE A 361 48.51 2.71 -40.46
N SER A 362 49.40 2.46 -41.43
CA SER A 362 49.32 1.29 -42.31
C SER A 362 49.43 -0.03 -41.53
N LEU A 363 50.33 -0.10 -40.55
CA LEU A 363 50.51 -1.28 -39.68
C LEU A 363 49.31 -1.49 -38.75
N LEU A 364 48.76 -0.40 -38.18
CA LEU A 364 47.56 -0.45 -37.33
C LEU A 364 46.32 -0.90 -38.11
N GLY A 365 46.16 -0.44 -39.35
CA GLY A 365 45.07 -0.88 -40.24
C GLY A 365 45.13 -2.38 -40.55
N ARG A 366 46.33 -2.93 -40.74
CA ARG A 366 46.52 -4.38 -40.94
C ARG A 366 46.25 -5.20 -39.68
N LEU A 367 46.60 -4.66 -38.51
CA LEU A 367 46.37 -5.32 -37.22
C LEU A 367 44.88 -5.40 -36.87
N SER A 368 44.13 -4.32 -37.12
CA SER A 368 42.67 -4.30 -36.97
C SER A 368 41.97 -5.32 -37.89
N GLN A 369 42.47 -5.49 -39.13
CA GLN A 369 41.94 -6.50 -40.06
C GLN A 369 42.23 -7.94 -39.57
N LEU A 370 43.40 -8.19 -38.99
CA LEU A 370 43.77 -9.49 -38.42
C LEU A 370 42.99 -9.83 -37.15
N GLU A 371 42.71 -8.85 -36.29
CA GLU A 371 41.87 -9.03 -35.10
C GLU A 371 40.41 -9.27 -35.45
N GLY A 372 39.89 -8.58 -36.48
CA GLY A 372 38.58 -8.86 -37.06
C GLY A 372 38.49 -10.29 -37.61
N TYR A 373 39.56 -10.78 -38.26
CA TYR A 373 39.64 -12.17 -38.73
C TYR A 373 39.67 -13.18 -37.58
N ARG A 374 40.42 -12.91 -36.50
CA ARG A 374 40.48 -13.77 -35.31
C ARG A 374 39.14 -13.82 -34.58
N ALA A 375 38.45 -12.69 -34.42
CA ALA A 375 37.12 -12.62 -33.83
C ALA A 375 36.07 -13.39 -34.66
N ALA A 376 36.17 -13.32 -36.00
CA ALA A 376 35.31 -14.10 -36.89
C ALA A 376 35.56 -15.62 -36.73
N THR A 377 36.83 -16.07 -36.75
CA THR A 377 37.19 -17.49 -36.58
C THR A 377 36.89 -18.05 -35.18
N ALA A 378 36.93 -17.22 -34.14
CA ALA A 378 36.54 -17.61 -32.79
C ALA A 378 35.02 -17.76 -32.61
N SER A 379 34.21 -17.10 -33.47
CA SER A 379 32.75 -17.25 -33.45
C SER A 379 32.27 -18.47 -34.26
N ASP A 380 32.98 -18.85 -35.32
CA ASP A 380 32.70 -20.07 -36.09
C ASP A 380 33.14 -21.36 -35.36
N GLY A 381 34.06 -21.29 -34.41
CA GLY A 381 34.46 -22.42 -33.55
C GLY A 381 33.50 -22.75 -32.39
N LYS A 382 32.37 -22.02 -32.27
CA LYS A 382 31.32 -22.23 -31.26
C LYS A 382 29.96 -22.58 -31.88
N LYS A 383 29.96 -23.33 -32.98
CA LYS A 383 28.77 -24.03 -33.50
C LYS A 383 28.88 -25.52 -33.31
#